data_AF-X1VAM8-F1
#
_entry.id   AF-X1VAM8-F1
#
_cell.length_a   1.000
_cell.length_b   1.000
_cell.length_c   1.000
_cell.angle_alpha   90.00
_cell.angle_beta   90.00
_cell.angle_gamma   90.00
#
_symmetry.space_group_name_H-M   'P 1'
#
loop_
_entity.id
_entity.type
_entity.pdbx_description
1 polymer ?
#
loop_
_entity_poly.entity_id
_entity_poly.type
_entity_poly.pdbx_seq_one_letter_code
_entity_poly.pdbx_strand_id
1 'polypeptide(L)'
;IWLNRPYNFIVGMDSAKFPDSAHDGSILLNAEKKNTDRINLNKEKGKESQYKILQLLASLKGKIILSYSRFDTQGNRELAPSSLMLQLYRLKTGDKQKDYSDFYSSFQDTSGFIPGKPREILDSADWFLYSARHNFL
;
A
#
# COMPACT_ATOMS: atom_id res chain seq x y z
N ILE A 1 -8.13 -18.96 -9.33
CA ILE A 1 -8.18 -18.09 -8.13
C ILE A 1 -9.45 -18.44 -7.37
N TRP A 2 -9.35 -18.83 -6.09
CA TRP A 2 -10.52 -19.17 -5.28
C TRP A 2 -11.18 -17.87 -4.79
N LEU A 3 -12.21 -17.40 -5.51
CA LEU A 3 -12.83 -16.07 -5.30
C LEU A 3 -13.84 -16.02 -4.13
N ASN A 4 -14.13 -17.15 -3.48
CA ASN A 4 -15.20 -17.25 -2.49
C ASN A 4 -14.68 -17.39 -1.05
N ARG A 5 -13.60 -16.68 -0.71
CA ARG A 5 -13.05 -16.64 0.65
C ARG A 5 -13.85 -15.64 1.51
N PRO A 6 -14.16 -15.96 2.78
CA PRO A 6 -14.85 -15.02 3.66
C PRO A 6 -14.01 -13.78 4.00
N TYR A 7 -12.67 -13.89 3.96
CA TYR A 7 -11.72 -12.82 4.20
C TYR A 7 -10.64 -12.80 3.13
N ASN A 8 -10.39 -11.61 2.57
CA ASN A 8 -9.40 -11.39 1.51
C ASN A 8 -8.47 -10.26 1.92
N PHE A 9 -7.17 -10.55 2.02
CA PHE A 9 -6.15 -9.59 2.40
C PHE A 9 -5.34 -9.17 1.18
N ILE A 10 -5.30 -7.87 0.90
CA ILE A 10 -4.51 -7.27 -0.18
C ILE A 10 -3.51 -6.33 0.46
N VAL A 11 -2.23 -6.69 0.39
CA VAL A 11 -1.13 -5.99 1.09
C VAL A 11 -0.25 -5.24 0.10
N GLY A 12 0.51 -4.25 0.59
CA GLY A 12 1.46 -3.49 -0.24
C GLY A 12 0.82 -2.41 -1.10
N MET A 13 -0.32 -1.86 -0.65
CA MET A 13 -1.06 -0.80 -1.35
C MET A 13 -0.44 0.59 -1.17
N ASP A 14 0.89 0.69 -1.20
CA ASP A 14 1.67 1.93 -1.10
C ASP A 14 1.95 2.53 -2.50
N SER A 15 2.16 3.84 -2.56
CA SER A 15 2.38 4.58 -3.81
C SER A 15 3.69 4.20 -4.52
N ALA A 16 4.63 3.62 -3.78
CA ALA A 16 5.89 3.15 -4.31
C ALA A 16 5.79 1.75 -4.93
N LYS A 17 4.65 1.06 -4.87
CA LYS A 17 4.44 -0.28 -5.48
C LYS A 17 3.26 -0.33 -6.44
N PHE A 18 2.19 0.41 -6.16
CA PHE A 18 0.95 0.38 -6.95
C PHE A 18 0.68 1.73 -7.64
N PRO A 19 0.24 1.78 -8.91
CA PRO A 19 -0.23 0.66 -9.76
C PRO A 19 0.85 -0.15 -10.47
N ASP A 20 2.04 0.40 -10.64
CA ASP A 20 3.25 -0.34 -11.03
C ASP A 20 4.41 0.64 -10.85
N SER A 21 5.31 0.34 -9.93
CA SER A 21 6.63 0.97 -9.84
C SER A 21 7.74 0.06 -10.36
N ALA A 22 7.37 -0.96 -11.14
CA ALA A 22 8.35 -1.81 -11.78
C ALA A 22 9.21 -0.93 -12.69
N HIS A 23 10.43 -0.68 -12.22
CA HIS A 23 11.57 -0.45 -13.10
C HIS A 23 11.52 -1.60 -14.09
N ASP A 24 11.00 -1.31 -15.28
CA ASP A 24 10.84 -2.32 -16.30
C ASP A 24 12.27 -2.76 -16.60
N GLY A 25 12.67 -3.98 -16.19
CA GLY A 25 14.00 -4.55 -16.45
C GLY A 25 14.31 -4.74 -17.94
N SER A 26 13.52 -4.08 -18.79
CA SER A 26 13.69 -3.87 -20.20
C SER A 26 14.87 -2.93 -20.41
N ILE A 27 15.86 -3.43 -21.16
CA ILE A 27 16.97 -2.65 -21.69
C ILE A 27 16.45 -1.56 -22.65
N LEU A 28 15.28 -1.77 -23.26
CA LEU A 28 14.68 -0.85 -24.23
C LEU A 28 13.95 0.32 -23.57
N LEU A 29 14.21 1.52 -24.09
CA LEU A 29 13.48 2.74 -23.78
C LEU A 29 12.07 2.71 -24.39
N ASN A 30 11.15 3.48 -23.80
CA ASN A 30 9.78 3.61 -24.34
C ASN A 30 9.74 4.09 -25.79
N ALA A 31 10.69 4.94 -26.21
CA ALA A 31 10.80 5.40 -27.58
C ALA A 31 11.15 4.27 -28.56
N GLU A 32 12.01 3.34 -28.14
CA GLU A 32 12.43 2.18 -28.94
C GLU A 32 11.31 1.13 -29.02
N LYS A 33 10.58 0.93 -27.90
CA LYS A 33 9.38 0.09 -27.88
C LYS A 33 8.31 0.59 -28.83
N LYS A 34 8.12 1.91 -28.94
CA LYS A 34 7.12 2.50 -29.85
C LYS A 34 7.40 2.19 -31.33
N ASN A 35 8.65 1.98 -31.71
CA ASN A 35 9.02 1.60 -33.08
C ASN A 35 8.87 0.10 -33.35
N THR A 36 8.61 -0.68 -32.32
CA THR A 36 8.40 -2.12 -32.41
C THR A 36 6.97 -2.39 -31.94
N ASP A 37 6.00 -2.43 -32.85
CA ASP A 37 4.55 -2.69 -32.56
C ASP A 37 4.26 -4.00 -31.80
N ARG A 38 5.30 -4.74 -31.39
CA ARG A 38 5.25 -6.01 -30.67
C ARG A 38 5.46 -5.88 -29.16
N ILE A 39 5.76 -4.68 -28.64
CA ILE A 39 6.07 -4.47 -27.20
C ILE A 39 5.15 -3.41 -26.61
N ASN A 40 4.32 -3.82 -25.63
CA ASN A 40 3.42 -2.92 -24.91
C ASN A 40 4.20 -1.81 -24.20
N LEU A 41 3.68 -0.59 -24.28
CA LEU A 41 4.30 0.58 -23.67
C LEU A 41 4.10 0.56 -22.15
N ASN A 42 5.06 1.10 -21.39
CA ASN A 42 4.98 1.10 -19.92
C ASN A 42 3.74 1.87 -19.39
N LYS A 43 3.23 2.85 -20.15
CA LYS A 43 2.00 3.59 -19.81
C LYS A 43 0.74 2.70 -19.83
N GLU A 44 0.74 1.65 -20.64
CA GLU A 44 -0.40 0.73 -20.77
C GLU A 44 -0.43 -0.26 -19.60
N LYS A 45 0.74 -0.69 -19.13
CA LYS A 45 0.89 -1.58 -17.96
C LYS A 45 0.24 -0.99 -16.71
N GLY A 46 0.47 0.29 -16.42
CA GLY A 46 -0.14 0.95 -15.25
C GLY A 46 -1.67 1.00 -15.29
N LYS A 47 -2.28 1.21 -16.47
CA LYS A 47 -3.74 1.15 -16.65
C LYS A 47 -4.26 -0.27 -16.51
N GLU A 48 -3.53 -1.24 -17.05
CA GLU A 48 -3.85 -2.65 -16.96
C GLU A 48 -3.85 -3.13 -15.50
N SER A 49 -2.85 -2.74 -14.72
CA SER A 49 -2.74 -3.08 -13.29
C SER A 49 -3.87 -2.45 -12.45
N GLN A 50 -4.27 -1.21 -12.77
CA GLN A 50 -5.48 -0.60 -12.19
C GLN A 50 -6.74 -1.38 -12.55
N TYR A 51 -6.91 -1.76 -13.81
CA TYR A 51 -8.08 -2.52 -14.24
C TYR A 51 -8.15 -3.90 -13.58
N LYS A 52 -7.02 -4.62 -13.52
CA LYS A 52 -6.91 -5.93 -12.87
C LYS A 52 -7.31 -5.88 -11.40
N ILE A 53 -6.84 -4.89 -10.64
CA ILE A 53 -7.19 -4.81 -9.22
C ILE A 53 -8.66 -4.42 -9.03
N LEU A 54 -9.20 -3.55 -9.88
CA LEU A 54 -10.64 -3.20 -9.84
C LEU A 54 -11.50 -4.42 -10.16
N GLN A 55 -11.13 -5.18 -11.19
CA GLN A 55 -11.80 -6.45 -11.54
C GLN A 55 -11.70 -7.47 -10.39
N LEU A 56 -10.54 -7.58 -9.74
CA LEU A 56 -10.38 -8.42 -8.56
C LEU A 56 -11.33 -7.97 -7.44
N LEU A 57 -11.28 -6.70 -7.04
CA LEU A 57 -12.12 -6.14 -5.98
C LEU A 57 -13.61 -6.33 -6.26
N ALA A 58 -14.05 -6.16 -7.52
CA ALA A 58 -15.43 -6.36 -7.92
C ALA A 58 -15.87 -7.84 -7.92
N SER A 59 -14.93 -8.77 -8.14
CA SER A 59 -15.22 -10.21 -8.17
C SER A 59 -15.10 -10.90 -6.82
N LEU A 60 -14.38 -10.31 -5.86
CA LEU A 60 -14.23 -10.84 -4.52
C LEU A 60 -15.55 -10.78 -3.75
N LYS A 61 -15.87 -11.90 -3.10
CA LYS A 61 -16.96 -11.97 -2.10
C LYS A 61 -16.37 -11.95 -0.70
N GLY A 62 -17.17 -11.56 0.29
CA GLY A 62 -16.75 -11.49 1.68
C GLY A 62 -16.05 -10.19 2.06
N LYS A 63 -15.31 -10.20 3.17
CA LYS A 63 -14.63 -9.02 3.71
C LYS A 63 -13.30 -8.81 3.00
N ILE A 64 -13.11 -7.62 2.43
CA ILE A 64 -11.86 -7.20 1.79
C ILE A 64 -11.09 -6.30 2.77
N ILE A 65 -9.83 -6.62 3.01
CA ILE A 65 -8.94 -5.92 3.93
C ILE A 65 -7.73 -5.49 3.12
N LEU A 66 -7.55 -4.17 2.96
CA LEU A 66 -6.41 -3.59 2.26
C LEU A 66 -5.45 -2.98 3.27
N SER A 67 -4.14 -3.17 3.05
CA SER A 67 -3.10 -2.58 3.88
C SER A 67 -1.92 -2.07 3.07
N TYR A 68 -1.21 -1.09 3.63
CA TYR A 68 0.04 -0.56 3.12
C TYR A 68 0.99 -0.33 4.30
N SER A 69 2.30 -0.38 4.04
CA SER A 69 3.29 -0.01 5.04
C SER A 69 3.46 1.50 5.03
N ARG A 70 3.37 2.15 6.19
CA ARG A 70 3.64 3.61 6.31
C ARG A 70 5.13 3.93 6.29
N PHE A 71 5.99 2.96 6.56
CA PHE A 71 7.43 3.16 6.64
C PHE A 71 8.18 2.06 5.90
N ASP A 72 9.20 2.46 5.15
CA ASP A 72 10.18 1.59 4.52
C ASP A 72 11.46 1.60 5.36
N THR A 73 11.75 0.49 6.02
CA THR A 73 12.94 0.34 6.87
C THR A 73 14.23 0.25 6.06
N GLN A 74 14.16 -0.22 4.81
CA GLN A 74 15.34 -0.30 3.94
C GLN A 74 15.74 1.08 3.42
N GLY A 75 14.74 1.84 2.94
CA GLY A 75 14.94 3.20 2.46
C GLY A 75 14.96 4.27 3.57
N ASN A 76 14.72 3.88 4.83
CA ASN A 76 14.55 4.75 5.98
C ASN A 76 13.65 5.97 5.70
N ARG A 77 12.47 5.72 5.13
CA ARG A 77 11.56 6.78 4.66
C ARG A 77 10.11 6.43 4.90
N GLU A 78 9.29 7.46 5.06
CA GLU A 78 7.84 7.29 5.03
C GLU A 78 7.36 6.93 3.61
N LEU A 79 6.34 6.07 3.56
CA LEU A 79 5.64 5.68 2.35
C LEU A 79 4.23 6.23 2.39
N ALA A 80 3.84 6.86 1.27
CA ALA A 80 2.47 7.29 1.07
C ALA A 80 1.59 6.10 0.64
N PRO A 81 0.30 6.10 1.00
CA PRO A 81 -0.66 5.15 0.45
C PRO A 81 -0.82 5.37 -1.05
N SER A 82 -1.20 4.31 -1.76
CA SER A 82 -1.53 4.41 -3.19
C SER A 82 -2.76 5.29 -3.42
N SER A 83 -2.86 5.87 -4.62
CA SER A 83 -4.03 6.67 -5.01
C SER A 83 -5.34 5.88 -4.95
N LEU A 84 -5.29 4.56 -5.19
CA LEU A 84 -6.47 3.70 -5.07
C LEU A 84 -6.97 3.61 -3.62
N MET A 85 -6.08 3.60 -2.62
CA MET A 85 -6.49 3.60 -1.21
C MET A 85 -7.32 4.85 -0.86
N LEU A 86 -6.90 6.03 -1.35
CA LEU A 86 -7.66 7.26 -1.15
C LEU A 86 -9.03 7.20 -1.85
N GLN A 87 -9.10 6.67 -3.07
CA GLN A 87 -10.38 6.53 -3.78
C GLN A 87 -11.33 5.57 -3.07
N LEU A 88 -10.82 4.43 -2.58
CA LEU A 88 -11.60 3.48 -1.79
C LEU A 88 -12.07 4.09 -0.47
N TYR A 89 -11.25 4.91 0.18
CA TYR A 89 -11.64 5.65 1.38
C TYR A 89 -12.79 6.62 1.11
N ARG A 90 -12.68 7.44 0.06
CA ARG A 90 -13.74 8.36 -0.38
C ARG A 90 -15.05 7.63 -0.67
N LEU A 91 -14.96 6.48 -1.37
CA LEU A 91 -16.10 5.62 -1.66
C LEU A 91 -16.71 5.05 -0.37
N LYS A 92 -15.88 4.54 0.55
CA LYS A 92 -16.32 3.98 1.84
C LYS A 92 -17.02 5.03 2.72
N THR A 93 -16.59 6.28 2.67
CA THR A 93 -17.16 7.36 3.47
C THR A 93 -18.28 8.12 2.75
N GLY A 94 -18.48 7.88 1.46
CA GLY A 94 -19.47 8.61 0.64
C GLY A 94 -19.09 10.07 0.33
N ASP A 95 -17.83 10.45 0.49
CA ASP A 95 -17.38 11.84 0.37
C ASP A 95 -16.16 11.92 -0.54
N LYS A 96 -16.33 12.59 -1.69
CA LYS A 96 -15.30 12.73 -2.73
C LYS A 96 -14.29 13.84 -2.41
N GLN A 97 -14.58 14.73 -1.47
CA GLN A 97 -13.72 15.86 -1.11
C GLN A 97 -12.61 15.48 -0.14
N LYS A 98 -12.76 14.36 0.57
CA LYS A 98 -11.74 13.90 1.54
C LYS A 98 -10.36 13.77 0.90
N ASP A 99 -9.33 14.18 1.61
CA ASP A 99 -7.95 14.13 1.12
C ASP A 99 -7.08 13.11 1.87
N TYR A 100 -5.76 13.19 1.67
CA TYR A 100 -4.83 12.30 2.38
C TYR A 100 -4.73 12.62 3.88
N SER A 101 -4.92 13.87 4.28
CA SER A 101 -4.95 14.26 5.70
C SER A 101 -6.12 13.60 6.42
N ASP A 102 -7.30 13.61 5.78
CA ASP A 102 -8.48 12.90 6.27
C ASP A 102 -8.27 11.38 6.30
N PHE A 103 -7.57 10.85 5.30
CA PHE A 103 -7.25 9.43 5.22
C PHE A 103 -6.33 9.01 6.37
N TYR A 104 -5.23 9.74 6.60
CA TYR A 104 -4.30 9.44 7.70
C TYR A 104 -4.97 9.56 9.06
N SER A 105 -5.84 10.56 9.24
CA SER A 105 -6.58 10.77 10.49
C SER A 105 -7.63 9.68 10.75
N SER A 106 -8.00 8.89 9.73
CA SER A 106 -8.94 7.79 9.89
C SER A 106 -8.34 6.54 10.53
N PHE A 107 -7.00 6.44 10.60
CA PHE A 107 -6.34 5.34 11.29
C PHE A 107 -6.30 5.62 12.79
N GLN A 108 -6.79 4.67 13.59
CA GLN A 108 -6.77 4.78 15.05
C GLN A 108 -5.34 4.63 15.58
N ASP A 109 -4.74 3.46 15.34
CA ASP A 109 -3.38 3.13 15.76
C ASP A 109 -2.59 2.56 14.58
N THR A 110 -1.40 3.11 14.32
CA THR A 110 -0.45 2.48 13.42
C THR A 110 0.28 1.38 14.19
N SER A 111 0.04 0.12 13.83
CA SER A 111 0.87 -0.99 14.31
C SER A 111 2.31 -0.80 13.83
N GLY A 112 3.27 -0.95 14.73
CA GLY A 112 4.70 -0.80 14.44
C GLY A 112 5.55 -1.73 15.28
N PHE A 113 6.87 -1.63 15.11
CA PHE A 113 7.85 -2.48 15.82
C PHE A 113 8.10 -2.04 17.26
N ILE A 114 7.69 -0.83 17.63
CA ILE A 114 7.92 -0.31 18.99
C ILE A 114 6.66 -0.59 19.81
N PRO A 115 6.76 -1.34 20.93
CA PRO A 115 5.64 -1.56 21.83
C PRO A 115 4.99 -0.24 22.24
N GLY A 116 3.66 -0.18 22.29
CA GLY A 116 2.93 1.00 22.77
C GLY A 116 2.77 0.98 24.29
N LYS A 117 2.77 -0.21 24.89
CA LYS A 117 2.55 -0.41 26.33
C LYS A 117 3.60 -1.35 26.92
N PRO A 118 3.94 -1.23 28.22
CA PRO A 118 4.92 -2.12 28.85
C PRO A 118 4.56 -3.60 28.78
N ARG A 119 3.25 -3.93 28.77
CA ARG A 119 2.75 -5.31 28.66
C ARG A 119 2.95 -5.95 27.28
N GLU A 120 3.30 -5.15 26.27
CA GLU A 120 3.56 -5.62 24.90
C GLU A 120 5.05 -5.93 24.68
N ILE A 121 5.91 -5.66 25.67
CA ILE A 121 7.35 -5.97 25.60
C ILE A 121 7.56 -7.48 25.72
N LEU A 122 8.14 -8.10 24.70
CA LEU A 122 8.40 -9.55 24.69
C LEU A 122 9.86 -9.88 25.02
N ASP A 123 10.81 -9.00 24.69
CA ASP A 123 12.23 -9.22 24.90
C ASP A 123 13.02 -7.94 25.22
N SER A 124 14.35 -8.08 25.30
CA SER A 124 15.26 -6.95 25.58
C SER A 124 15.30 -5.91 24.46
N ALA A 125 15.09 -6.30 23.20
CA ALA A 125 15.09 -5.38 22.07
C ALA A 125 13.82 -4.51 22.10
N ASP A 126 12.67 -5.13 22.38
CA ASP A 126 11.40 -4.43 22.63
C ASP A 126 11.52 -3.46 23.80
N TRP A 127 12.17 -3.88 24.89
CA TRP A 127 12.41 -3.01 26.05
C TRP A 127 13.28 -1.81 25.67
N PHE A 128 14.36 -2.04 24.91
CA PHE A 128 15.22 -0.96 24.43
C PHE A 128 14.45 0.03 23.56
N LEU A 129 13.70 -0.45 22.55
CA LEU A 129 12.89 0.41 21.67
C LEU A 129 11.79 1.16 22.43
N TYR A 130 11.12 0.48 23.36
CA TYR A 130 10.10 1.08 24.22
C TYR A 130 10.70 2.19 25.09
N SER A 131 11.81 1.91 25.76
CA SER A 131 12.50 2.86 26.63
C SER A 131 13.03 4.08 25.85
N ALA A 132 13.62 3.87 24.66
CA ALA A 132 14.12 4.95 23.81
C ALA A 132 13.00 5.89 23.34
N ARG A 133 11.79 5.37 23.08
CA ARG A 133 10.64 6.19 22.71
C ARG A 133 10.08 7.03 23.86
N HIS A 134 10.15 6.53 25.10
CA HIS A 134 9.49 7.16 26.26
C HIS A 134 10.43 7.94 27.19
N ASN A 135 11.74 7.66 27.17
CA ASN A 135 12.73 8.29 28.05
C ASN A 135 13.53 9.43 27.39
N PHE A 136 13.32 9.71 26.09
CA PHE A 136 13.94 10.83 25.37
C PHE A 136 13.00 12.05 25.22
N LEU A 137 12.18 12.33 26.24
CA LEU A 137 11.47 13.60 26.41
C LEU A 137 11.95 14.32 27.67
#